data_AF-A0A433DM81-F1
#
_entry.id   AF-A0A433DM81-F1
#
_cell.length_a   1.000
_cell.length_b   1.000
_cell.length_c   1.000
_cell.angle_alpha   90.00
_cell.angle_beta   90.00
_cell.angle_gamma   90.00
#
_symmetry.space_group_name_H-M   'P 1'
#
loop_
_entity.id
_entity.type
_entity.pdbx_description
1 polymer ?
#
loop_
_entity_poly.entity_id
_entity_poly.type
_entity_poly.pdbx_seq_one_letter_code
_entity_poly.pdbx_strand_id
1 'polypeptide(L)'
;MLQRWIYEGELEDPYNEFFVACDDSVQEEELWLRKYSMREDMLPSFIGKALAQKIFSIGKSLNFIRYSCHDDTLVSKPGDIVSDRLQVLKYGDIVTVESSIDAAYTETSRRLLDLLSNKYKLMEHFRALKRYLLLGQGDFIQYLMDSLGCVLLLRDGLDKAANTLYRHNLTGTLETAIRASNAQYDDPEILRRLDVRLLEVSPGDLGWDVFTLDYHVDSPINTVFTPQAMHQYLKLFNFLWRLKRVEHTLSAAWRRMVTSGRKFGMIT
;
A
#
# COMPACT_ATOMS: atom_id res chain seq x y z
N MET A 1 -22.14 -0.65 -25.71
CA MET A 1 -20.96 -1.21 -25.01
C MET A 1 -19.85 -0.18 -24.87
N LEU A 2 -19.22 0.29 -25.95
CA LEU A 2 -18.07 1.23 -25.87
C LEU A 2 -18.40 2.57 -25.17
N GLN A 3 -19.58 3.16 -25.44
CA GLN A 3 -20.04 4.38 -24.77
C GLN A 3 -20.21 4.19 -23.25
N ARG A 4 -20.89 3.12 -22.84
CA ARG A 4 -21.07 2.79 -21.42
C ARG A 4 -19.73 2.51 -20.73
N TRP A 5 -18.83 1.81 -21.41
CA TRP A 5 -17.48 1.56 -20.87
C TRP A 5 -16.68 2.86 -20.63
N ILE A 6 -16.78 3.84 -21.53
CA ILE A 6 -16.05 5.11 -21.43
C ILE A 6 -16.68 6.07 -20.42
N TYR A 7 -18.02 6.15 -20.36
CA TYR A 7 -18.72 7.16 -19.56
C TYR A 7 -19.28 6.65 -18.24
N GLU A 8 -19.62 5.36 -18.15
CA GLU A 8 -20.23 4.73 -16.97
C GLU A 8 -19.27 3.74 -16.29
N GLY A 9 -18.26 3.25 -17.02
CA GLY A 9 -17.27 2.28 -16.52
C GLY A 9 -17.83 0.88 -16.34
N GLU A 10 -19.04 0.63 -16.84
CA GLU A 10 -19.71 -0.67 -16.80
C GLU A 10 -19.57 -1.38 -18.15
N LEU A 11 -19.32 -2.69 -18.07
CA LEU A 11 -19.32 -3.57 -19.22
C LEU A 11 -20.44 -4.59 -19.05
N GLU A 12 -21.48 -4.44 -19.85
CA GLU A 12 -22.50 -5.48 -20.04
C GLU A 12 -22.22 -6.17 -21.38
N ASP A 13 -21.63 -7.36 -21.32
CA ASP A 13 -21.33 -8.18 -22.51
C ASP A 13 -21.84 -9.63 -22.33
N PRO A 14 -23.15 -9.87 -22.52
CA PRO A 14 -23.75 -11.20 -22.35
C PRO A 14 -23.22 -12.25 -23.33
N TYR A 15 -22.70 -11.81 -24.48
CA TYR A 15 -22.32 -12.68 -25.60
C TYR A 15 -20.81 -12.71 -25.84
N ASN A 16 -20.00 -12.08 -24.98
CA ASN A 16 -18.55 -12.00 -25.14
C ASN A 16 -18.12 -11.42 -26.50
N GLU A 17 -18.83 -10.41 -27.01
CA GLU A 17 -18.57 -9.79 -28.30
C GLU A 17 -17.54 -8.65 -28.23
N PHE A 18 -17.25 -8.16 -27.02
CA PHE A 18 -16.35 -7.03 -26.83
C PHE A 18 -14.89 -7.46 -26.66
N PHE A 19 -13.96 -6.62 -27.10
CA PHE A 19 -12.52 -6.87 -26.99
C PHE A 19 -11.98 -6.77 -25.55
N VAL A 20 -12.80 -6.29 -24.61
CA VAL A 20 -12.50 -6.32 -23.17
C VAL A 20 -13.32 -7.43 -22.54
N ALA A 21 -12.65 -8.39 -21.90
CA ALA A 21 -13.30 -9.45 -21.15
C ALA A 21 -13.37 -9.07 -19.67
N CYS A 22 -14.51 -9.32 -19.04
CA CYS A 22 -14.69 -9.23 -17.59
C CYS A 22 -14.58 -10.64 -16.98
N ASP A 23 -13.76 -10.79 -15.95
CA ASP A 23 -13.71 -11.98 -15.13
C ASP A 23 -14.36 -11.67 -13.77
N ASP A 24 -15.57 -12.17 -13.58
CA ASP A 24 -16.38 -11.94 -12.37
C ASP A 24 -15.96 -12.83 -11.19
N SER A 25 -15.01 -13.75 -11.39
CA SER A 25 -14.50 -14.63 -10.33
C SER A 25 -13.43 -13.97 -9.44
N VAL A 26 -12.99 -12.76 -9.80
CA VAL A 26 -11.87 -12.07 -9.16
C VAL A 26 -12.34 -11.32 -7.90
N GLN A 27 -11.63 -11.52 -6.79
CA GLN A 27 -11.88 -10.83 -5.52
C GLN A 27 -11.69 -9.31 -5.61
N GLU A 28 -12.36 -8.56 -4.72
CA GLU A 28 -12.35 -7.09 -4.68
C GLU A 28 -10.94 -6.46 -4.62
N GLU A 29 -9.97 -7.19 -4.05
CA GLU A 29 -8.58 -6.75 -3.90
C GLU A 29 -7.76 -6.81 -5.20
N GLU A 30 -8.14 -7.70 -6.14
CA GLU A 30 -7.45 -7.87 -7.42
C GLU A 30 -8.25 -7.26 -8.60
N LEU A 31 -9.32 -6.51 -8.34
CA LEU A 31 -10.19 -5.93 -9.37
C LEU A 31 -9.41 -5.10 -10.39
N TRP A 32 -8.41 -4.35 -9.93
CA TRP A 32 -7.56 -3.57 -10.85
C TRP A 32 -6.66 -4.47 -11.70
N LEU A 33 -6.16 -5.59 -11.19
CA LEU A 33 -5.13 -6.35 -11.90
C LEU A 33 -5.72 -7.40 -12.84
N ARG A 34 -6.80 -8.08 -12.42
CA ARG A 34 -7.26 -9.29 -13.10
C ARG A 34 -8.69 -9.23 -13.62
N LYS A 35 -9.53 -8.29 -13.15
CA LYS A 35 -10.94 -8.22 -13.58
C LYS A 35 -11.10 -7.99 -15.07
N TYR A 36 -10.23 -7.19 -15.68
CA TYR A 36 -10.33 -6.85 -17.09
C TYR A 36 -9.11 -7.33 -17.86
N SER A 37 -9.34 -8.13 -18.90
CA SER A 37 -8.31 -8.55 -19.84
C SER A 37 -8.68 -8.09 -21.25
N MET A 38 -7.67 -7.80 -22.07
CA MET A 38 -7.85 -7.42 -23.47
C MET A 38 -7.70 -8.66 -24.34
N ARG A 39 -8.69 -8.94 -25.19
CA ARG A 39 -8.66 -9.99 -26.20
C ARG A 39 -8.22 -9.37 -27.53
N GLU A 40 -6.95 -9.56 -27.89
CA GLU A 40 -6.41 -9.00 -29.15
C GLU A 40 -7.10 -9.59 -30.39
N ASP A 41 -7.60 -10.82 -30.32
CA ASP A 41 -8.23 -11.52 -31.44
C ASP A 41 -9.61 -10.94 -31.84
N MET A 42 -10.26 -10.21 -30.92
CA MET A 42 -11.55 -9.56 -31.16
C MET A 42 -11.42 -8.05 -31.39
N LEU A 43 -10.18 -7.55 -31.60
CA LEU A 43 -9.97 -6.16 -31.97
C LEU A 43 -10.42 -5.92 -33.41
N PRO A 44 -11.39 -5.03 -33.65
CA PRO A 44 -11.77 -4.68 -35.00
C PRO A 44 -10.64 -3.94 -35.72
N SER A 45 -10.48 -4.20 -37.02
CA SER A 45 -9.41 -3.60 -37.85
C SER A 45 -9.47 -2.07 -37.96
N PHE A 46 -10.59 -1.45 -37.62
CA PHE A 46 -10.75 0.01 -37.57
C PHE A 46 -10.24 0.64 -36.26
N ILE A 47 -9.95 -0.14 -35.21
CA ILE A 47 -9.39 0.36 -33.95
C ILE A 47 -7.91 -0.01 -33.89
N GLY A 48 -7.04 1.01 -33.95
CA GLY A 48 -5.61 0.79 -33.71
C GLY A 48 -5.35 0.28 -32.29
N LYS A 49 -4.32 -0.57 -32.11
CA LYS A 49 -3.94 -1.11 -30.79
C LYS A 49 -3.75 -0.03 -29.73
N ALA A 50 -3.19 1.12 -30.11
CA ALA A 50 -3.00 2.26 -29.21
C ALA A 50 -4.33 2.85 -28.70
N LEU A 51 -5.34 2.97 -29.56
CA LEU A 51 -6.66 3.46 -29.17
C LEU A 51 -7.40 2.44 -28.29
N ALA A 52 -7.29 1.15 -28.61
CA ALA A 52 -7.84 0.09 -27.78
C ALA A 52 -7.26 0.11 -26.35
N GLN A 53 -5.94 0.31 -26.22
CA GLN A 53 -5.28 0.47 -24.92
C GLN A 53 -5.76 1.69 -24.15
N LYS A 54 -5.97 2.83 -24.83
CA LYS A 54 -6.56 4.03 -24.19
C LYS A 54 -7.98 3.76 -23.71
N ILE A 55 -8.85 3.21 -24.56
CA ILE A 55 -10.24 2.87 -24.21
C ILE A 55 -10.29 1.89 -23.04
N PHE A 56 -9.45 0.86 -23.06
CA PHE A 56 -9.31 -0.11 -21.98
C PHE A 56 -8.91 0.58 -20.67
N SER A 57 -7.91 1.47 -20.72
CA SER A 57 -7.42 2.20 -19.55
C SER A 57 -8.47 3.16 -18.98
N ILE A 58 -9.27 3.83 -19.83
CA ILE A 58 -10.37 4.71 -19.40
C ILE A 58 -11.37 3.92 -18.56
N GLY A 59 -12.00 2.89 -19.12
CA GLY A 59 -13.04 2.18 -18.38
C GLY A 59 -12.50 1.44 -17.15
N LYS A 60 -11.25 0.96 -17.21
CA LYS A 60 -10.56 0.41 -16.03
C LYS A 60 -10.39 1.45 -14.92
N SER A 61 -9.90 2.66 -15.25
CA SER A 61 -9.77 3.79 -14.31
C SER A 61 -11.11 4.24 -13.75
N LEU A 62 -12.17 4.29 -14.56
CA LEU A 62 -13.49 4.69 -14.14
C LEU A 62 -14.14 3.66 -13.22
N ASN A 63 -14.03 2.38 -13.55
CA ASN A 63 -14.46 1.28 -12.68
C ASN A 63 -13.73 1.34 -11.33
N PHE A 64 -12.42 1.60 -11.33
CA PHE A 64 -11.66 1.73 -10.09
C PHE A 64 -12.10 2.90 -9.21
N ILE A 65 -12.35 4.07 -9.79
CA ILE A 65 -12.86 5.22 -9.03
C ILE A 65 -14.20 4.86 -8.40
N ARG A 66 -15.08 4.16 -9.14
CA ARG A 66 -16.40 3.78 -8.62
C ARG A 66 -16.32 2.78 -7.47
N TYR A 67 -15.65 1.65 -7.66
CA TYR A 67 -15.59 0.58 -6.67
C TYR A 67 -14.63 0.87 -5.51
N SER A 68 -13.51 1.54 -5.77
CA SER A 68 -12.45 1.71 -4.76
C SER A 68 -12.56 3.06 -4.03
N CYS A 69 -13.14 4.08 -4.68
CA CYS A 69 -13.29 5.41 -4.08
C CYS A 69 -14.64 5.63 -3.38
N HIS A 70 -15.62 4.73 -3.62
CA HIS A 70 -17.02 4.85 -3.18
C HIS A 70 -17.62 6.25 -3.42
N ASP A 71 -17.11 6.95 -4.45
CA ASP A 71 -17.44 8.34 -4.72
C ASP A 71 -18.58 8.40 -5.74
N ASP A 72 -19.81 8.34 -5.24
CA ASP A 72 -21.07 8.47 -5.99
C ASP A 72 -21.23 9.84 -6.68
N THR A 73 -20.28 10.77 -6.49
CA THR A 73 -20.29 12.08 -7.16
C THR A 73 -20.06 11.98 -8.67
N LEU A 74 -19.56 10.86 -9.19
CA LEU A 74 -19.52 10.57 -10.62
C LEU A 74 -20.88 10.16 -11.17
N VAL A 75 -21.68 9.44 -10.37
CA VAL A 75 -23.00 8.94 -10.78
C VAL A 75 -24.09 9.98 -10.55
N SER A 76 -23.81 11.09 -9.88
CA SER A 76 -24.79 12.17 -9.57
C SER A 76 -24.88 13.30 -10.61
N LYS A 77 -24.18 13.20 -11.75
CA LYS A 77 -24.57 13.96 -12.96
C LYS A 77 -24.94 13.04 -14.15
N PRO A 78 -25.82 12.03 -13.98
CA PRO A 78 -26.20 11.15 -15.06
C PRO A 78 -27.37 11.74 -15.89
N GLY A 79 -27.93 12.88 -15.49
CA GLY A 79 -29.11 13.48 -16.11
C GLY A 79 -28.83 14.54 -17.18
N ASP A 80 -27.93 15.49 -16.92
CA ASP A 80 -27.82 16.69 -17.78
C ASP A 80 -26.63 16.69 -18.76
N ILE A 81 -25.58 15.90 -18.51
CA ILE A 81 -24.35 15.89 -19.35
C ILE A 81 -24.34 14.70 -20.33
N VAL A 82 -25.07 13.63 -20.02
CA VAL A 82 -25.04 12.37 -20.76
C VAL A 82 -25.75 12.51 -22.11
N SER A 83 -26.87 13.24 -22.19
CA SER A 83 -27.63 13.43 -23.43
C SER A 83 -26.86 14.22 -24.50
N ASP A 84 -26.07 15.22 -24.09
CA ASP A 84 -25.36 16.11 -25.02
C ASP A 84 -24.03 15.51 -25.53
N ARG A 85 -23.37 14.66 -24.72
CA ARG A 85 -22.13 13.94 -25.11
C ARG A 85 -22.39 12.64 -25.86
N LEU A 86 -23.54 12.01 -25.68
CA LEU A 86 -23.95 10.82 -26.44
C LEU A 86 -24.05 11.09 -27.95
N GLN A 87 -24.26 12.35 -28.36
CA GLN A 87 -24.34 12.73 -29.78
C GLN A 87 -22.97 12.86 -30.49
N VAL A 88 -21.85 12.80 -29.78
CA VAL A 88 -20.52 13.12 -30.35
C VAL A 88 -19.89 11.93 -31.10
N LEU A 89 -20.30 10.70 -30.81
CA LEU A 89 -19.78 9.51 -31.48
C LEU A 89 -20.65 9.15 -32.70
N LYS A 90 -20.64 10.01 -33.72
CA LYS A 90 -21.24 9.69 -35.03
C LYS A 90 -20.32 8.76 -35.81
N TYR A 91 -20.91 7.72 -36.41
CA TYR A 91 -20.23 6.81 -37.32
C TYR A 91 -19.73 7.56 -38.55
N GLY A 92 -18.41 7.61 -38.77
CA GLY A 92 -17.79 8.24 -39.95
C GLY A 92 -16.55 9.09 -39.66
N ASP A 93 -16.45 9.70 -38.47
CA ASP A 93 -15.36 10.62 -38.14
C ASP A 93 -14.37 10.00 -37.13
N ILE A 94 -13.55 9.06 -37.60
CA ILE A 94 -12.55 8.35 -36.77
C ILE A 94 -11.63 9.34 -36.03
N VAL A 95 -11.30 10.47 -36.67
CA VAL A 95 -10.41 11.51 -36.12
C VAL A 95 -11.07 12.30 -34.97
N THR A 96 -12.37 12.59 -35.06
CA THR A 96 -13.07 13.30 -33.97
C THR A 96 -13.34 12.36 -32.80
N VAL A 97 -13.59 11.09 -33.08
CA VAL A 97 -13.71 10.03 -32.08
C VAL A 97 -12.39 9.84 -31.34
N GLU A 98 -11.26 9.74 -32.06
CA GLU A 98 -9.92 9.62 -31.46
C GLU A 98 -9.58 10.81 -30.55
N SER A 99 -9.80 12.04 -31.03
CA SER A 99 -9.53 13.23 -30.19
C SER A 99 -10.45 13.34 -28.98
N SER A 100 -11.71 12.91 -29.09
CA SER A 100 -12.64 12.84 -27.95
C SER A 100 -12.23 11.78 -26.93
N ILE A 101 -11.75 10.62 -27.38
CA ILE A 101 -11.22 9.56 -26.51
C ILE A 101 -9.94 10.04 -25.80
N ASP A 102 -9.06 10.76 -26.49
CA ASP A 102 -7.83 11.30 -25.90
C ASP A 102 -8.13 12.37 -24.85
N ALA A 103 -9.11 13.24 -25.10
CA ALA A 103 -9.60 14.20 -24.11
C ALA A 103 -10.20 13.49 -22.88
N ALA A 104 -11.01 12.45 -23.08
CA ALA A 104 -11.58 11.66 -21.99
C ALA A 104 -10.50 10.90 -21.19
N TYR A 105 -9.49 10.35 -21.87
CA TYR A 105 -8.35 9.68 -21.24
C TYR A 105 -7.55 10.62 -20.35
N THR A 106 -7.16 11.78 -20.87
CA THR A 106 -6.37 12.75 -20.12
C THR A 106 -7.13 13.31 -18.91
N GLU A 107 -8.43 13.57 -19.06
CA GLU A 107 -9.29 14.02 -17.97
C GLU A 107 -9.44 12.97 -16.88
N THR A 108 -9.79 11.73 -17.26
CA THR A 108 -10.00 10.64 -16.32
C THR A 108 -8.70 10.27 -15.59
N SER A 109 -7.57 10.24 -16.31
CA SER A 109 -6.26 9.95 -15.73
C SER A 109 -5.82 11.03 -14.75
N ARG A 110 -6.01 12.31 -15.08
CA ARG A 110 -5.68 13.41 -14.17
C ARG A 110 -6.52 13.33 -12.90
N ARG A 111 -7.83 13.13 -13.05
CA ARG A 111 -8.75 13.02 -11.91
C ARG A 111 -8.46 11.81 -11.03
N LEU A 112 -8.11 10.67 -11.62
CA LEU A 112 -7.68 9.48 -10.88
C LEU A 112 -6.44 9.80 -10.02
N LEU A 113 -5.44 10.46 -10.61
CA LEU A 113 -4.21 10.82 -9.92
C LEU A 113 -4.48 11.84 -8.82
N ASP A 114 -5.31 12.84 -9.08
CA ASP A 114 -5.72 13.83 -8.08
C ASP A 114 -6.46 13.17 -6.91
N LEU A 115 -7.35 12.21 -7.15
CA LEU A 115 -8.01 11.45 -6.09
C LEU A 115 -7.01 10.62 -5.27
N LEU A 116 -6.13 9.89 -5.94
CA LEU A 116 -5.12 9.05 -5.29
C LEU A 116 -4.11 9.87 -4.47
N SER A 117 -3.70 11.03 -4.98
CA SER A 117 -2.72 11.91 -4.34
C SER A 117 -3.33 12.80 -3.25
N ASN A 118 -4.53 13.35 -3.47
CA ASN A 118 -5.15 14.29 -2.53
C ASN A 118 -6.03 13.58 -1.49
N LYS A 119 -6.98 12.74 -1.93
CA LYS A 119 -7.93 12.06 -1.03
C LYS A 119 -7.27 10.92 -0.26
N TYR A 120 -6.46 10.10 -0.95
CA TYR A 120 -5.78 8.95 -0.34
C TYR A 120 -4.32 9.20 0.03
N LYS A 121 -3.82 10.44 -0.12
CA LYS A 121 -2.47 10.86 0.31
C LYS A 121 -1.37 9.85 -0.06
N LEU A 122 -1.40 9.28 -1.27
CA LEU A 122 -0.48 8.19 -1.67
C LEU A 122 0.99 8.50 -1.39
N MET A 123 1.41 9.74 -1.60
CA MET A 123 2.79 10.17 -1.35
C MET A 123 3.18 10.07 0.13
N GLU A 124 2.24 10.31 1.05
CA GLU A 124 2.48 10.14 2.48
C GLU A 124 2.61 8.66 2.84
N HIS A 125 1.85 7.76 2.20
CA HIS A 125 2.03 6.31 2.37
C HIS A 125 3.42 5.83 1.91
N PHE A 126 3.92 6.31 0.76
CA PHE A 126 5.30 6.02 0.34
C PHE A 126 6.34 6.54 1.33
N ARG A 127 6.16 7.76 1.85
CA ARG A 127 7.04 8.31 2.88
C ARG A 127 6.98 7.50 4.17
N ALA A 128 5.80 7.03 4.57
CA ALA A 128 5.61 6.18 5.75
C ALA A 128 6.35 4.85 5.60
N LEU A 129 6.21 4.16 4.47
CA LEU A 129 6.95 2.92 4.19
C LEU A 129 8.47 3.15 4.29
N LYS A 130 8.96 4.27 3.75
CA LYS A 130 10.38 4.62 3.88
C LYS A 130 10.80 4.92 5.32
N ARG A 131 9.99 5.65 6.08
CA ARG A 131 10.32 6.06 7.45
C ARG A 131 10.28 4.88 8.43
N TYR A 132 9.24 4.06 8.37
CA TYR A 132 9.00 2.97 9.32
C TYR A 132 9.58 1.63 8.84
N LEU A 133 9.28 1.21 7.61
CA LEU A 133 9.64 -0.13 7.11
C LEU A 133 11.07 -0.20 6.56
N LEU A 134 11.64 0.92 6.11
CA LEU A 134 13.07 1.02 5.73
C LEU A 134 13.93 1.68 6.83
N LEU A 135 13.39 1.84 8.04
CA LEU A 135 14.09 2.38 9.22
C LEU A 135 14.69 3.79 8.98
N GLY A 136 14.01 4.62 8.17
CA GLY A 136 14.45 5.98 7.90
C GLY A 136 14.34 6.94 9.11
N GLN A 137 13.39 6.69 10.03
CA GLN A 137 13.26 7.42 11.29
C GLN A 137 14.02 6.69 12.41
N GLY A 138 15.27 7.10 12.65
CA GLY A 138 16.13 6.45 13.64
C GLY A 138 15.69 6.65 15.10
N ASP A 139 15.04 7.77 15.42
CA ASP A 139 14.55 8.07 16.78
C ASP A 139 13.43 7.10 17.20
N PHE A 140 12.42 6.93 16.35
CA PHE A 140 11.35 5.97 16.56
C PHE A 140 11.89 4.55 16.75
N ILE A 141 12.78 4.10 15.85
CA ILE A 141 13.37 2.76 15.93
C ILE A 141 14.22 2.60 17.19
N GLN A 142 14.98 3.62 17.60
CA GLN A 142 15.78 3.56 18.82
C GLN A 142 14.90 3.44 20.07
N TYR A 143 13.84 4.24 20.19
CA TYR A 143 12.87 4.12 21.30
C TYR A 143 12.14 2.79 21.28
N LEU A 144 11.79 2.29 20.10
CA LEU A 144 11.18 0.97 19.94
C LEU A 144 12.16 -0.15 20.36
N MET A 145 13.44 -0.07 19.98
CA MET A 145 14.47 -1.01 20.44
C MET A 145 14.76 -0.90 21.94
N ASP A 146 14.75 0.30 22.52
CA ASP A 146 14.97 0.50 23.95
C ASP A 146 13.78 0.03 24.78
N SER A 147 12.55 0.24 24.31
CA SER A 147 11.34 -0.24 24.98
C SER A 147 11.17 -1.76 24.87
N LEU A 148 11.40 -2.33 23.68
CA LEU A 148 11.51 -3.79 23.50
C LEU A 148 12.68 -4.34 24.30
N GLY A 149 13.81 -3.64 24.32
CA GLY A 149 14.99 -3.96 25.12
C GLY A 149 14.66 -3.98 26.61
N CYS A 150 13.90 -3.02 27.14
CA CYS A 150 13.45 -3.06 28.52
C CYS A 150 12.51 -4.23 28.80
N VAL A 151 11.53 -4.48 27.91
CA VAL A 151 10.58 -5.60 28.05
C VAL A 151 11.29 -6.96 27.96
N LEU A 152 12.33 -7.07 27.13
CA LEU A 152 13.06 -8.32 26.84
C LEU A 152 14.33 -8.51 27.68
N LEU A 153 14.95 -7.45 28.22
CA LEU A 153 16.22 -7.51 28.96
C LEU A 153 16.09 -7.27 30.48
N LEU A 154 15.05 -6.58 30.97
CA LEU A 154 14.87 -6.36 32.42
C LEU A 154 14.14 -7.51 33.13
N ARG A 155 13.55 -8.45 32.39
CA ARG A 155 12.82 -9.59 32.95
C ARG A 155 13.57 -10.89 32.70
N ASP A 156 14.67 -11.09 33.42
CA ASP A 156 15.42 -12.35 33.60
C ASP A 156 15.42 -13.33 32.41
N GLY A 157 16.56 -13.37 31.73
CA GLY A 157 16.93 -14.48 30.86
C GLY A 157 16.57 -14.24 29.40
N LEU A 158 17.61 -14.34 28.57
CA LEU A 158 17.60 -14.35 27.12
C LEU A 158 16.72 -15.49 26.50
N ASP A 159 15.94 -16.21 27.32
CA ASP A 159 15.45 -17.56 27.07
C ASP A 159 13.95 -17.74 27.37
N LYS A 160 13.15 -16.66 27.48
CA LYS A 160 11.70 -16.86 27.42
C LYS A 160 11.28 -17.03 25.97
N ALA A 161 10.87 -18.26 25.65
CA ALA A 161 10.32 -18.67 24.38
C ALA A 161 9.31 -17.61 23.87
N ALA A 162 9.36 -17.34 22.58
CA ALA A 162 8.47 -16.42 21.89
C ALA A 162 6.97 -16.73 22.09
N ASN A 163 6.65 -17.90 22.63
CA ASN A 163 5.32 -18.32 23.06
C ASN A 163 4.72 -17.47 24.22
N THR A 164 5.52 -16.66 24.91
CA THR A 164 5.05 -15.74 25.96
C THR A 164 4.87 -14.29 25.49
N LEU A 165 5.24 -13.99 24.24
CA LEU A 165 5.10 -12.67 23.65
C LEU A 165 3.70 -12.54 23.04
N TYR A 166 2.83 -11.83 23.75
CA TYR A 166 1.51 -11.53 23.24
C TYR A 166 1.52 -10.27 22.36
N ARG A 167 0.75 -10.32 21.27
CA ARG A 167 0.56 -9.20 20.33
C ARG A 167 0.19 -7.89 21.05
N HIS A 168 -0.72 -7.94 22.02
CA HIS A 168 -1.18 -6.74 22.73
C HIS A 168 -0.07 -5.99 23.48
N ASN A 169 0.91 -6.70 24.04
CA ASN A 169 2.04 -6.06 24.72
C ASN A 169 2.95 -5.34 23.72
N LEU A 170 3.12 -5.92 22.53
CA LEU A 170 3.91 -5.32 21.46
C LEU A 170 3.19 -4.13 20.84
N THR A 171 1.87 -4.20 20.64
CA THR A 171 1.06 -3.05 20.20
C THR A 171 1.14 -1.91 21.22
N GLY A 172 1.02 -2.20 22.52
CA GLY A 172 1.18 -1.16 23.56
C GLY A 172 2.60 -0.57 23.62
N THR A 173 3.62 -1.40 23.35
CA THR A 173 5.01 -0.94 23.24
C THR A 173 5.20 -0.04 22.00
N LEU A 174 4.62 -0.43 20.86
CA LEU A 174 4.61 0.36 19.62
C LEU A 174 3.94 1.72 19.85
N GLU A 175 2.75 1.75 20.47
CA GLU A 175 2.05 3.00 20.78
C GLU A 175 2.86 3.90 21.72
N THR A 176 3.54 3.31 22.71
CA THR A 176 4.43 4.06 23.62
C THR A 176 5.62 4.64 22.86
N ALA A 177 6.22 3.88 21.94
CA ALA A 177 7.32 4.34 21.10
C ALA A 177 6.88 5.44 20.12
N ILE A 178 5.67 5.36 19.56
CA ILE A 178 5.09 6.42 18.72
C ILE A 178 4.94 7.72 19.52
N ARG A 179 4.40 7.64 20.75
CA ARG A 179 4.23 8.83 21.62
C ARG A 179 5.55 9.42 22.11
N ALA A 180 6.57 8.59 22.30
CA ALA A 180 7.88 9.03 22.76
C ALA A 180 8.77 9.61 21.64
N SER A 181 8.38 9.44 20.37
CA SER A 181 9.18 9.84 19.21
C SER A 181 8.52 10.95 18.40
N ASN A 182 9.23 11.47 17.39
CA ASN A 182 8.67 12.47 16.48
C ASN A 182 7.60 11.90 15.55
N ALA A 183 7.39 10.58 15.55
CA ALA A 183 6.31 9.91 14.82
C ALA A 183 4.92 10.38 15.27
N GLN A 184 4.78 10.94 16.48
CA GLN A 184 3.51 11.51 16.95
C GLN A 184 2.94 12.64 16.09
N TYR A 185 3.79 13.31 15.31
CA TYR A 185 3.40 14.42 14.43
C TYR A 185 2.99 13.96 13.03
N ASP A 186 3.16 12.68 12.71
CA ASP A 186 2.70 12.11 11.44
C ASP A 186 1.17 11.91 11.46
N ASP A 187 0.59 11.80 10.26
CA ASP A 187 -0.86 11.63 10.10
C ASP A 187 -1.39 10.41 10.87
N PRO A 188 -2.48 10.55 11.66
CA PRO A 188 -2.99 9.47 12.50
C PRO A 188 -3.51 8.28 11.69
N GLU A 189 -3.91 8.49 10.44
CA GLU A 189 -4.31 7.42 9.51
C GLU A 189 -3.14 6.52 9.13
N ILE A 190 -1.93 7.07 9.04
CA ILE A 190 -0.71 6.32 8.74
C ILE A 190 -0.29 5.49 9.95
N LEU A 191 -0.38 6.08 11.15
CA LEU A 191 -0.05 5.42 12.40
C LEU A 191 -1.02 4.27 12.71
N ARG A 192 -2.31 4.43 12.42
CA ARG A 192 -3.31 3.36 12.57
C ARG A 192 -3.08 2.15 11.67
N ARG A 193 -2.41 2.37 10.54
CA ARG A 193 -2.05 1.31 9.59
C ARG A 193 -0.77 0.57 9.99
N LEU A 194 -0.01 1.12 10.93
CA LEU A 194 1.19 0.49 11.47
C LEU A 194 0.78 -0.52 12.53
N ASP A 195 1.07 -1.80 12.30
CA ASP A 195 0.77 -2.85 13.26
C ASP A 195 1.97 -3.77 13.47
N VAL A 196 1.98 -4.50 14.58
CA VAL A 196 3.00 -5.50 14.86
C VAL A 196 2.47 -6.86 14.45
N ARG A 197 3.23 -7.58 13.62
CA ARG A 197 3.00 -9.00 13.35
C ARG A 197 4.06 -9.83 14.08
N LEU A 198 3.62 -10.97 14.60
CA LEU A 198 4.48 -12.03 15.11
C LEU A 198 4.62 -13.05 13.98
N LEU A 199 5.85 -13.36 13.58
CA LEU A 199 6.11 -14.45 12.65
C LEU A 199 5.86 -15.81 13.35
N GLU A 200 5.62 -16.86 12.58
CA GLU A 200 5.47 -18.21 13.13
C GLU A 200 6.78 -18.63 13.82
N VAL A 201 6.66 -19.00 15.10
CA VAL A 201 7.80 -19.30 15.97
C VAL A 201 8.31 -20.70 15.68
N SER A 202 9.57 -20.84 15.25
CA SER A 202 10.26 -22.13 15.30
C SER A 202 10.82 -22.36 16.71
N PRO A 203 10.87 -23.61 17.22
CA PRO A 203 11.39 -23.92 18.54
C PRO A 203 12.91 -23.70 18.56
N GLY A 204 13.32 -22.48 18.94
CA GLY A 204 14.71 -22.00 18.90
C GLY A 204 14.82 -20.52 18.55
N ASP A 205 13.76 -19.91 18.03
CA ASP A 205 13.75 -18.49 17.70
C ASP A 205 13.65 -17.62 18.96
N LEU A 206 14.56 -16.65 19.05
CA LEU A 206 14.54 -15.62 20.06
C LEU A 206 13.36 -14.68 19.79
N GLY A 207 12.75 -14.12 20.83
CA GLY A 207 11.64 -13.15 20.70
C GLY A 207 11.96 -11.94 19.80
N TRP A 208 13.24 -11.61 19.62
CA TRP A 208 13.73 -10.57 18.72
C TRP A 208 13.59 -10.90 17.23
N ASP A 209 13.67 -12.18 16.86
CA ASP A 209 13.55 -12.64 15.47
C ASP A 209 12.09 -12.87 15.05
N VAL A 210 11.18 -12.93 16.02
CA VAL A 210 9.74 -13.12 15.81
C VAL A 210 9.01 -11.78 15.60
N PHE A 211 9.58 -10.68 16.10
CA PHE A 211 9.02 -9.34 15.94
C PHE A 211 9.19 -8.83 14.50
N THR A 212 8.08 -8.51 13.83
CA THR A 212 8.09 -7.73 12.60
C THR A 212 7.06 -6.61 12.64
N LEU A 213 7.41 -5.49 12.04
CA LEU A 213 6.50 -4.38 11.82
C LEU A 213 5.83 -4.57 10.47
N ASP A 214 4.51 -4.41 10.43
CA ASP A 214 3.69 -4.55 9.25
C ASP A 214 2.95 -3.24 8.96
N TYR A 215 2.74 -2.99 7.68
CA TYR A 215 2.03 -1.80 7.22
C TYR A 215 0.78 -2.23 6.47
N HIS A 216 -0.38 -2.06 7.11
CA HIS A 216 -1.66 -2.45 6.55
C HIS A 216 -2.14 -1.44 5.50
N VAL A 217 -2.30 -1.91 4.27
CA VAL A 217 -2.77 -1.10 3.15
C VAL A 217 -4.17 -1.56 2.78
N ASP A 218 -5.14 -0.66 2.93
CA ASP A 218 -6.53 -0.93 2.52
C ASP A 218 -6.75 -0.54 1.05
N SER A 219 -7.87 -0.97 0.49
CA SER A 219 -8.39 -0.42 -0.77
C SER A 219 -8.60 1.11 -0.61
N PRO A 220 -8.22 1.95 -1.59
CA PRO A 220 -7.72 1.67 -2.95
C PRO A 220 -6.19 1.50 -3.08
N ILE A 221 -5.44 1.74 -2.02
CA ILE A 221 -3.98 1.89 -2.08
C ILE A 221 -3.28 0.53 -2.25
N ASN A 222 -3.96 -0.57 -1.86
CA ASN A 222 -3.53 -1.95 -2.10
C ASN A 222 -3.28 -2.27 -3.59
N THR A 223 -3.93 -1.55 -4.51
CA THR A 223 -3.72 -1.74 -5.95
C THR A 223 -2.35 -1.26 -6.42
N VAL A 224 -1.80 -0.25 -5.75
CA VAL A 224 -0.43 0.24 -5.98
C VAL A 224 0.55 -0.60 -5.16
N PHE A 225 0.24 -0.84 -3.88
CA PHE A 225 1.03 -1.70 -3.01
C PHE A 225 0.58 -3.14 -3.11
N THR A 226 1.00 -3.79 -4.19
CA THR A 226 0.72 -5.22 -4.38
C THR A 226 1.24 -6.05 -3.20
N PRO A 227 0.54 -7.15 -2.85
CA PRO A 227 0.98 -8.02 -1.78
C PRO A 227 2.41 -8.52 -2.02
N GLN A 228 2.77 -8.83 -3.27
CA GLN A 228 4.13 -9.26 -3.63
C GLN A 228 5.20 -8.22 -3.29
N ALA A 229 4.94 -6.93 -3.57
CA ALA A 229 5.86 -5.85 -3.21
C ALA A 229 5.99 -5.71 -1.68
N MET A 230 4.87 -5.80 -0.94
CA MET A 230 4.89 -5.75 0.52
C MET A 230 5.71 -6.89 1.14
N HIS A 231 5.64 -8.10 0.60
CA HIS A 231 6.49 -9.21 1.03
C HIS A 231 7.99 -8.93 0.81
N GLN A 232 8.36 -8.23 -0.28
CA GLN A 232 9.75 -7.83 -0.50
C GLN A 232 10.21 -6.77 0.51
N TYR A 233 9.35 -5.79 0.81
CA TYR A 233 9.65 -4.80 1.85
C TYR A 233 9.81 -5.43 3.24
N LEU A 234 8.97 -6.41 3.60
CA LEU A 234 9.11 -7.16 4.85
C LEU A 234 10.44 -7.92 4.93
N LYS A 235 10.90 -8.52 3.83
CA LYS A 235 12.23 -9.16 3.78
C LYS A 235 13.36 -8.15 4.01
N LEU A 236 13.27 -6.96 3.41
CA LEU A 236 14.23 -5.88 3.63
C LEU A 236 14.20 -5.38 5.08
N PHE A 237 13.01 -5.20 5.66
CA PHE A 237 12.84 -4.81 7.07
C PHE A 237 13.52 -5.82 7.99
N ASN A 238 13.27 -7.11 7.83
CA ASN A 238 13.86 -8.16 8.67
C ASN A 238 15.40 -8.15 8.61
N PHE A 239 15.98 -7.91 7.44
CA PHE A 239 17.43 -7.78 7.30
C PHE A 239 17.96 -6.54 8.05
N LEU A 240 17.35 -5.37 7.82
CA LEU A 240 17.74 -4.12 8.47
C LEU A 240 17.55 -4.17 9.98
N TRP A 241 16.48 -4.80 10.45
CA TRP A 241 16.17 -4.99 11.86
C TRP A 241 17.25 -5.82 12.56
N ARG A 242 17.69 -6.93 11.96
CA ARG A 242 18.81 -7.73 12.47
C ARG A 242 20.11 -6.94 12.56
N LEU A 243 20.39 -6.11 11.55
CA LEU A 243 21.58 -5.25 11.56
C LEU A 243 21.51 -4.22 12.70
N LYS A 244 20.36 -3.57 12.88
CA LYS A 244 20.14 -2.61 13.97
C LYS A 244 20.23 -3.23 15.36
N ARG A 245 19.76 -4.47 15.52
CA ARG A 245 19.93 -5.23 16.77
C ARG A 245 21.41 -5.40 17.13
N VAL A 246 22.27 -5.74 16.16
CA VAL A 246 23.71 -5.91 16.38
C VAL A 246 24.35 -4.58 16.79
N GLU A 247 24.02 -3.49 16.10
CA GLU A 247 24.49 -2.13 16.42
C GLU A 247 24.10 -1.71 17.85
N HIS A 248 22.84 -1.95 18.23
CA HIS A 248 22.34 -1.62 19.56
C HIS A 248 23.03 -2.43 20.66
N THR A 249 23.19 -3.74 20.45
CA THR A 249 23.85 -4.64 21.39
C THR A 249 25.32 -4.28 21.57
N LEU A 250 26.03 -3.94 20.48
CA LEU A 250 27.41 -3.49 20.52
C LEU A 250 27.53 -2.17 21.31
N SER A 251 26.61 -1.23 21.06
CA SER A 251 26.56 0.05 21.76
C SER A 251 26.25 -0.11 23.26
N ALA A 252 25.40 -1.08 23.62
CA ALA A 252 25.11 -1.43 25.01
C ALA A 252 26.32 -2.10 25.69
N ALA A 253 27.00 -3.03 25.00
CA ALA A 253 28.20 -3.69 25.51
C ALA A 253 29.35 -2.69 25.74
N TRP A 254 29.56 -1.78 24.79
CA TRP A 254 30.54 -0.69 24.94
C TRP A 254 30.23 0.22 26.13
N ARG A 255 28.96 0.65 26.29
CA ARG A 255 28.53 1.44 27.46
C ARG A 255 28.84 0.70 28.77
N ARG A 256 28.54 -0.59 28.85
CA ARG A 256 28.87 -1.42 30.02
C ARG A 256 30.38 -1.45 30.27
N MET A 257 31.20 -1.73 29.25
CA MET A 257 32.66 -1.78 29.37
C MET A 257 33.24 -0.47 29.90
N VAL A 258 32.82 0.68 29.35
CA VAL A 258 33.30 1.99 29.79
C VAL A 258 32.86 2.31 31.22
N THR A 259 31.61 2.00 31.59
CA THR A 259 31.12 2.22 32.97
C THR A 259 31.83 1.32 33.99
N SER A 260 32.11 0.06 33.62
CA SER A 260 32.88 -0.86 34.46
C SER A 260 34.33 -0.37 34.62
N GLY A 261 34.98 0.05 33.52
CA GLY A 261 36.34 0.60 33.57
C GLY A 261 36.46 1.82 34.50
N ARG A 262 35.45 2.71 34.51
CA ARG A 262 35.37 3.85 35.45
C ARG A 262 35.21 3.43 36.91
N LYS A 263 34.42 2.38 37.19
CA LYS A 263 34.26 1.86 38.55
C LYS A 263 35.55 1.22 39.07
N PHE A 264 36.30 0.51 38.23
CA PHE A 264 37.59 -0.06 38.62
C PHE A 264 38.66 1.01 38.87
N GLY A 265 38.70 2.10 38.09
CA GLY A 265 39.64 3.21 38.30
C GLY A 265 39.34 4.10 39.51
N MET A 266 38.17 3.98 40.17
CA MET A 266 37.85 4.66 41.43
C MET A 266 38.24 3.84 42.68
N ILE A 267 38.63 2.58 42.52
CA ILE A 267 38.95 1.65 43.63
C ILE A 267 40.48 1.49 43.81
N THR A 268 41.28 2.00 42.86
CA THR A 268 42.75 2.14 42.94
C THR A 268 43.15 3.58 43.18
#